data_AF-A0A849SNQ5-F1
#
_entry.id   AF-A0A849SNQ5-F1
#
_cell.length_a   1.000
_cell.length_b   1.000
_cell.length_c   1.000
_cell.angle_alpha   90.00
_cell.angle_beta   90.00
_cell.angle_gamma   90.00
#
_symmetry.space_group_name_H-M   'P 1'
#
loop_
_entity.id
_entity.type
_entity.pdbx_description
1 polymer ?
#
loop_
_entity_poly.entity_id
_entity_poly.type
_entity_poly.pdbx_seq_one_letter_code
_entity_poly.pdbx_strand_id
1 'polypeptide(L)'
;MKRYSSLLFLFSLLSTWVQAAPTIPETSDLREPMMRAIDSNREVEVNLTGEIAEKIRLQTKAPANTRVKAKISTVSVIRPGCKRLRLEFSEPTHKMKTVNGTEEPFLMWYEMNICSDGKPPQLSTVGLTKEQLQQRVESAGNFNRIEQRGGGFK
;
A
#
# COMPACT_ATOMS: atom_id res chain seq x y z
N MET A 1 -14.53 -76.06 -18.31
CA MET A 1 -13.81 -74.97 -19.01
C MET A 1 -14.52 -73.66 -18.63
N LYS A 2 -14.01 -72.82 -17.70
CA LYS A 2 -13.18 -71.60 -17.92
C LYS A 2 -13.75 -70.76 -19.10
N ARG A 3 -14.18 -69.49 -19.00
CA ARG A 3 -13.54 -68.31 -18.35
C ARG A 3 -14.52 -67.15 -18.06
N TYR A 4 -14.08 -66.33 -17.10
CA TYR A 4 -14.51 -65.03 -16.57
C TYR A 4 -14.53 -63.87 -17.57
N SER A 5 -15.24 -62.76 -17.27
CA SER A 5 -14.67 -61.40 -17.17
C SER A 5 -15.74 -60.37 -16.79
N SER A 6 -15.86 -60.03 -15.49
CA SER A 6 -15.45 -58.73 -14.91
C SER A 6 -16.06 -57.48 -15.56
N LEU A 7 -17.22 -57.07 -15.06
CA LEU A 7 -17.75 -55.70 -15.14
C LEU A 7 -16.93 -54.80 -14.19
N LEU A 8 -15.99 -54.03 -14.75
CA LEU A 8 -15.22 -53.03 -14.03
C LEU A 8 -16.05 -51.75 -13.85
N PHE A 9 -16.50 -51.55 -12.62
CA PHE A 9 -17.03 -50.29 -12.08
C PHE A 9 -15.87 -49.26 -12.03
N LEU A 10 -15.73 -48.41 -13.05
CA LEU A 10 -14.85 -47.24 -13.00
C LEU A 10 -15.62 -46.06 -12.38
N PHE A 11 -15.62 -45.98 -11.05
CA PHE A 11 -16.04 -44.80 -10.30
C PHE A 11 -14.84 -43.84 -10.23
N SER A 12 -14.71 -42.97 -11.24
CA SER A 12 -13.66 -41.95 -11.29
C SER A 12 -13.79 -40.98 -10.11
N LEU A 13 -12.80 -41.04 -9.22
CA LEU A 13 -12.53 -40.11 -8.13
C LEU A 13 -12.35 -38.68 -8.68
N LEU A 14 -13.43 -37.90 -8.70
CA LEU A 14 -13.37 -36.44 -8.85
C LEU A 14 -12.95 -35.84 -7.50
N SER A 15 -11.65 -35.86 -7.21
CA SER A 15 -11.07 -35.07 -6.12
C SER A 15 -11.21 -33.59 -6.47
N THR A 16 -12.24 -32.93 -5.92
CA THR A 16 -12.43 -31.49 -6.00
C THR A 16 -11.40 -30.80 -5.10
N TRP A 17 -10.40 -30.18 -5.74
CA TRP A 17 -9.48 -29.28 -5.07
C TRP A 17 -10.24 -27.99 -4.73
N VAL A 18 -10.70 -27.87 -3.48
CA VAL A 18 -11.24 -26.60 -2.97
C VAL A 18 -10.07 -25.69 -2.65
N GLN A 19 -9.81 -24.71 -3.51
CA GLN A 19 -8.90 -23.61 -3.20
C GLN A 19 -9.68 -22.55 -2.43
N ALA A 20 -9.29 -22.33 -1.16
CA ALA A 20 -9.77 -21.19 -0.39
C ALA A 20 -9.33 -19.89 -1.07
N ALA A 21 -10.26 -18.98 -1.31
CA ALA A 21 -9.94 -17.66 -1.85
C ALA A 21 -9.02 -16.90 -0.87
N PRO A 22 -8.04 -16.12 -1.37
CA PRO A 22 -7.16 -15.34 -0.51
C PRO A 22 -7.99 -14.34 0.31
N THR A 23 -7.84 -14.39 1.63
CA THR A 23 -8.49 -13.46 2.56
C THR A 23 -7.67 -12.17 2.63
N ILE A 24 -8.29 -11.03 2.30
CA ILE A 24 -7.67 -9.71 2.49
C ILE A 24 -7.55 -9.44 4.00
N PRO A 25 -6.34 -9.19 4.53
CA PRO A 25 -6.13 -8.98 5.97
C PRO A 25 -6.75 -7.66 6.44
N GLU A 26 -7.14 -7.60 7.71
CA GLU A 26 -7.65 -6.39 8.37
C GLU A 26 -6.55 -5.65 9.13
N THR A 27 -6.59 -4.32 9.13
CA THR A 27 -5.66 -3.49 9.91
C THR A 27 -6.29 -2.15 10.30
N SER A 28 -5.91 -1.63 11.46
CA SER A 28 -6.23 -0.26 11.90
C SER A 28 -5.12 0.75 11.58
N ASP A 29 -3.93 0.28 11.20
CA ASP A 29 -2.76 1.11 10.86
C ASP A 29 -2.20 0.74 9.47
N LEU A 30 -1.89 1.77 8.69
CA LEU A 30 -1.33 1.66 7.34
C LEU A 30 0.20 1.58 7.32
N ARG A 31 0.88 1.90 8.43
CA ARG A 31 2.34 1.92 8.50
C ARG A 31 2.94 0.58 8.09
N GLU A 32 2.50 -0.52 8.71
CA GLU A 32 3.04 -1.85 8.42
C GLU A 32 2.75 -2.31 6.98
N PRO A 33 1.51 -2.21 6.45
CA PRO A 33 1.23 -2.47 5.04
C PRO A 33 2.11 -1.67 4.07
N MET A 34 2.37 -0.39 4.37
CA MET A 34 3.24 0.45 3.55
C MET A 34 4.68 -0.05 3.57
N MET A 35 5.23 -0.40 4.74
CA MET A 35 6.60 -0.94 4.81
C MET A 35 6.70 -2.26 4.03
N ARG A 36 5.70 -3.14 4.12
CA ARG A 36 5.66 -4.37 3.31
C ARG A 36 5.65 -4.08 1.80
N ALA A 37 4.99 -3.02 1.34
CA ALA A 37 5.02 -2.60 -0.05
C ALA A 37 6.40 -2.05 -0.48
N ILE A 38 7.11 -1.37 0.44
CA ILE A 38 8.50 -0.95 0.22
C ILE A 38 9.43 -2.16 0.11
N ASP A 39 9.24 -3.19 0.93
CA ASP A 39 10.15 -4.33 0.94
C ASP A 39 9.90 -5.31 -0.21
N SER A 40 8.62 -5.58 -0.53
CA SER A 40 8.26 -6.68 -1.43
C SER A 40 8.14 -6.34 -2.92
N ASN A 41 8.10 -5.04 -3.29
CA ASN A 41 7.76 -4.57 -4.66
C ASN A 41 6.39 -5.06 -5.17
N ARG A 42 5.56 -5.67 -4.31
CA ARG A 42 4.23 -6.16 -4.65
C ARG A 42 3.17 -5.19 -4.17
N GLU A 43 2.02 -5.26 -4.82
CA GLU A 43 0.82 -4.61 -4.32
C GLU A 43 0.40 -5.24 -2.98
N VAL A 44 -0.01 -4.40 -2.04
CA VAL A 44 -0.52 -4.81 -0.73
C VAL A 44 -1.94 -4.32 -0.59
N GLU A 45 -2.88 -5.24 -0.40
CA GLU A 45 -4.27 -4.93 -0.10
C GLU A 45 -4.60 -5.24 1.36
N VAL A 46 -5.35 -4.34 2.01
CA VAL A 46 -5.86 -4.52 3.37
C VAL A 46 -7.28 -3.98 3.48
N ASN A 47 -8.09 -4.58 4.33
CA ASN A 47 -9.35 -4.00 4.79
C ASN A 47 -9.04 -3.12 6.01
N LEU A 48 -9.48 -1.86 5.97
CA LEU A 48 -9.27 -0.93 7.06
C LEU A 48 -10.35 -1.06 8.12
N THR A 49 -9.91 -1.01 9.37
CA THR A 49 -10.75 -0.90 10.56
C THR A 49 -10.33 0.34 11.38
N GLY A 50 -11.03 0.60 12.49
CA GLY A 50 -10.73 1.74 13.35
C GLY A 50 -11.07 3.12 12.77
N GLU A 51 -10.42 4.16 13.30
CA GLU A 51 -10.79 5.57 13.06
C GLU A 51 -10.70 6.00 11.59
N ILE A 52 -9.72 5.51 10.84
CA ILE A 52 -9.55 5.89 9.42
C ILE A 52 -10.74 5.36 8.60
N ALA A 53 -11.10 4.09 8.81
CA ALA A 53 -12.24 3.48 8.12
C ALA A 53 -13.56 4.17 8.51
N GLU A 54 -13.72 4.53 9.79
CA GLU A 54 -14.89 5.26 10.26
C GLU A 54 -15.00 6.65 9.64
N LYS A 55 -13.90 7.42 9.60
CA LYS A 55 -13.86 8.74 8.94
C LYS A 55 -14.23 8.66 7.47
N ILE A 56 -13.72 7.65 6.74
CA ILE A 56 -14.06 7.45 5.33
C ILE A 56 -15.56 7.18 5.19
N ARG A 57 -16.12 6.21 5.94
CA ARG A 57 -17.55 5.90 5.90
C ARG A 57 -18.42 7.12 6.22
N LEU A 58 -18.03 7.92 7.20
CA LEU A 58 -18.75 9.14 7.58
C LEU A 58 -18.73 10.17 6.44
N GLN A 59 -17.59 10.36 5.78
CA GLN A 59 -17.45 11.30 4.66
C GLN A 59 -18.20 10.85 3.41
N THR A 60 -18.21 9.55 3.12
CA THR A 60 -18.91 8.96 1.96
C THR A 60 -20.38 8.65 2.25
N LYS A 61 -20.83 8.89 3.49
CA LYS A 61 -22.17 8.54 3.99
C LYS A 61 -22.51 7.05 3.80
N ALA A 62 -21.49 6.20 3.90
CA ALA A 62 -21.65 4.77 3.76
C ALA A 62 -22.30 4.16 5.01
N PRO A 63 -23.05 3.05 4.87
CA PRO A 63 -23.50 2.24 6.00
C PRO A 63 -22.33 1.83 6.90
N ALA A 64 -22.57 1.71 8.22
CA ALA A 64 -21.53 1.43 9.21
C ALA A 64 -20.76 0.12 8.96
N ASN A 65 -21.40 -0.88 8.34
CA ASN A 65 -20.80 -2.17 7.99
C ASN A 65 -20.08 -2.17 6.63
N THR A 66 -19.96 -1.02 5.96
CA THR A 66 -19.27 -0.93 4.68
C THR A 66 -17.77 -1.16 4.88
N ARG A 67 -17.21 -2.08 4.09
CA ARG A 67 -15.78 -2.37 4.09
C ARG A 67 -15.03 -1.26 3.36
N VAL A 68 -14.03 -0.70 4.03
CA VAL A 68 -13.09 0.25 3.44
C VAL A 68 -11.84 -0.53 3.08
N LYS A 69 -11.47 -0.56 1.80
CA LYS A 69 -10.25 -1.22 1.32
C LYS A 69 -9.16 -0.18 1.11
N ALA A 70 -7.95 -0.48 1.54
CA ALA A 70 -6.73 0.23 1.13
C ALA A 70 -5.86 -0.67 0.25
N LYS A 71 -5.41 -0.12 -0.88
CA LYS A 71 -4.51 -0.77 -1.83
C LYS A 71 -3.25 0.09 -1.95
N ILE A 72 -2.10 -0.52 -1.73
CA ILE A 72 -0.80 0.14 -1.75
C ILE A 72 0.02 -0.45 -2.88
N SER A 73 0.38 0.39 -3.84
CA SER A 73 1.19 0.00 -5.00
C SER A 73 2.43 0.86 -5.14
N THR A 74 3.47 0.31 -5.76
CA THR A 74 4.68 1.07 -6.09
C THR A 74 4.47 1.79 -7.42
N VAL A 75 4.58 3.12 -7.41
CA VAL A 75 4.54 3.96 -8.63
C VAL A 75 5.93 4.01 -9.27
N SER A 76 6.96 4.24 -8.46
CA SER A 76 8.35 4.26 -8.92
C SER A 76 9.33 3.97 -7.80
N VAL A 77 10.52 3.49 -8.18
CA VAL A 77 11.66 3.34 -7.27
C VAL A 77 12.50 4.62 -7.37
N ILE A 78 12.76 5.27 -6.23
CA ILE A 78 13.56 6.50 -6.17
C ILE A 78 15.05 6.14 -6.05
N ARG A 79 15.34 5.21 -5.15
CA ARG A 79 16.66 4.58 -4.91
C ARG A 79 16.45 3.32 -4.04
N PRO A 80 17.46 2.46 -3.81
CA PRO A 80 17.29 1.28 -2.97
C PRO A 80 16.64 1.61 -1.61
N GLY A 81 15.58 0.90 -1.24
CA GLY A 81 14.84 1.13 0.01
C GLY A 81 13.99 2.40 0.08
N CYS A 82 13.88 3.18 -1.01
CA CYS A 82 13.01 4.37 -1.09
C CYS A 82 12.16 4.35 -2.35
N LYS A 83 10.85 4.56 -2.20
CA LYS A 83 9.89 4.46 -3.30
C LYS A 83 8.85 5.58 -3.26
N ARG A 84 8.24 5.81 -4.42
CA ARG A 84 6.95 6.50 -4.52
C ARG A 84 5.86 5.45 -4.47
N LEU A 85 5.04 5.49 -3.42
CA LEU A 85 3.89 4.61 -3.26
C LEU A 85 2.62 5.36 -3.62
N ARG A 86 1.63 4.64 -4.18
CA ARG A 86 0.25 5.07 -4.28
C ARG A 86 -0.57 4.31 -3.23
N LEU A 87 -1.28 5.05 -2.40
CA LEU A 87 -2.24 4.54 -1.43
C LEU A 87 -3.63 4.90 -1.93
N GLU A 88 -4.42 3.89 -2.26
CA GLU A 88 -5.76 4.01 -2.82
C GLU A 88 -6.78 3.47 -1.82
N PHE A 89 -7.79 4.27 -1.50
CA PHE A 89 -8.93 3.92 -0.66
C PHE A 89 -10.18 3.71 -1.52
N SER A 90 -10.96 2.69 -1.19
CA SER A 90 -12.22 2.40 -1.88
C SER A 90 -13.24 1.77 -0.93
N GLU A 91 -14.51 1.85 -1.31
CA GLU A 91 -15.62 1.16 -0.63
C GLU A 91 -16.33 0.24 -1.64
N PRO A 92 -15.86 -1.01 -1.82
CA PRO A 92 -16.28 -1.84 -2.97
C PRO A 92 -17.78 -2.16 -3.05
N THR A 93 -18.49 -2.06 -1.92
CA THR A 93 -19.92 -2.37 -1.82
C THR A 93 -20.81 -1.14 -1.68
N HIS A 94 -20.23 0.06 -1.70
CA HIS A 94 -20.97 1.32 -1.55
C HIS A 94 -20.71 2.22 -2.75
N LYS A 95 -21.77 2.89 -3.20
CA LYS A 95 -21.69 3.91 -4.25
C LYS A 95 -22.15 5.25 -3.69
N MET A 96 -21.47 6.31 -4.09
CA MET A 96 -21.81 7.67 -3.73
C MET A 96 -22.68 8.30 -4.80
N LYS A 97 -23.63 9.13 -4.38
CA LYS A 97 -24.42 9.95 -5.29
C LYS A 97 -23.65 11.21 -5.66
N THR A 98 -23.44 11.46 -6.94
CA THR A 98 -22.78 12.66 -7.44
C THR A 98 -23.74 13.86 -7.49
N VAL A 99 -23.19 15.06 -7.70
CA VAL A 99 -23.99 16.29 -7.91
C VAL A 99 -24.90 16.21 -9.14
N ASN A 100 -24.56 15.36 -10.11
CA ASN A 100 -25.34 15.12 -11.32
C ASN A 100 -26.42 14.04 -11.11
N GLY A 101 -26.53 13.50 -9.89
CA GLY A 101 -27.48 12.45 -9.55
C GLY A 101 -27.07 11.03 -9.96
N THR A 102 -25.86 10.84 -10.50
CA THR A 102 -25.31 9.52 -10.83
C THR A 102 -24.81 8.80 -9.58
N GLU A 103 -24.72 7.47 -9.62
CA GLU A 103 -24.09 6.67 -8.57
C GLU A 103 -22.73 6.17 -9.04
N GLU A 104 -21.67 6.55 -8.32
CA GLU A 104 -20.29 6.23 -8.66
C GLU A 104 -19.55 5.59 -7.49
N PRO A 105 -18.61 4.66 -7.76
CA PRO A 105 -17.80 4.05 -6.69
C PRO A 105 -16.92 5.11 -6.02
N PHE A 106 -16.77 5.01 -4.70
CA PHE A 106 -15.78 5.82 -3.99
C PHE A 106 -14.37 5.32 -4.32
N LEU A 107 -13.53 6.24 -4.81
CA LEU A 107 -12.11 6.04 -5.03
C LEU A 107 -11.35 7.31 -4.68
N MET A 108 -10.39 7.20 -3.77
CA MET A 108 -9.51 8.29 -3.39
C MET A 108 -8.09 7.77 -3.32
N TRP A 109 -7.10 8.49 -3.84
CA TRP A 109 -5.72 8.05 -3.74
C TRP A 109 -4.78 9.20 -3.46
N TYR A 110 -3.68 8.87 -2.79
CA TYR A 110 -2.55 9.75 -2.56
C TYR A 110 -1.28 9.07 -3.01
N GLU A 111 -0.33 9.87 -3.48
CA GLU A 111 1.02 9.40 -3.74
C GLU A 111 2.00 10.03 -2.77
N MET A 112 2.93 9.24 -2.27
CA MET A 112 3.93 9.71 -1.33
C MET A 112 5.29 9.06 -1.57
N ASN A 113 6.33 9.87 -1.40
CA ASN A 113 7.70 9.42 -1.44
C ASN A 113 8.11 9.01 -0.02
N ILE A 114 8.49 7.76 0.18
CA ILE A 114 8.81 7.22 1.50
C ILE A 114 9.93 6.17 1.42
N CYS A 115 10.76 6.10 2.44
CA CYS A 115 11.81 5.12 2.61
C CYS A 115 11.45 4.06 3.66
N SER A 116 12.19 2.94 3.70
CA SER A 116 11.95 1.84 4.64
C SER A 116 12.15 2.21 6.12
N ASP A 117 12.79 3.35 6.40
CA ASP A 117 12.87 3.96 7.73
C ASP A 117 11.64 4.83 8.08
N GLY A 118 10.66 4.92 7.18
CA GLY A 118 9.45 5.73 7.29
C GLY A 118 9.66 7.23 7.04
N LYS A 119 10.88 7.67 6.70
CA LYS A 119 11.18 9.08 6.43
C LYS A 119 11.00 9.40 4.94
N PRO A 120 10.77 10.68 4.60
CA PRO A 120 10.81 11.09 3.21
C PRO A 120 12.25 11.07 2.67
N PRO A 121 12.48 10.89 1.35
CA PRO A 121 13.82 10.63 0.80
C PRO A 121 14.87 11.71 1.05
N GLN A 122 14.47 12.96 1.27
CA GLN A 122 15.36 14.08 1.60
C GLN A 122 15.90 13.99 3.04
N LEU A 123 15.18 13.35 3.96
CA LEU A 123 15.59 13.17 5.36
C LEU A 123 16.17 11.77 5.64
N SER A 124 15.94 10.81 4.75
CA SER A 124 16.45 9.45 4.88
C SER A 124 17.85 9.30 4.29
N THR A 125 18.68 8.49 4.94
CA THR A 125 19.99 8.02 4.45
C THR A 125 19.92 6.65 3.76
N VAL A 126 18.76 5.99 3.79
CA VAL A 126 18.53 4.68 3.18
C VAL A 126 18.86 4.73 1.70
N GLY A 127 19.63 3.74 1.23
CA GLY A 127 19.97 3.57 -0.19
C GLY A 127 20.94 4.61 -0.78
N LEU A 128 21.56 5.46 0.06
CA LEU A 128 22.61 6.37 -0.39
C LEU A 128 23.98 5.68 -0.37
N THR A 129 24.82 6.01 -1.34
CA THR A 129 26.23 5.62 -1.33
C THR A 129 27.03 6.49 -0.34
N LYS A 130 28.26 6.08 -0.01
CA LYS A 130 29.15 6.86 0.87
C LYS A 130 29.42 8.25 0.28
N GLU A 131 29.61 8.32 -1.04
CA GLU A 131 29.88 9.56 -1.77
C GLU A 131 28.68 10.51 -1.68
N GLN A 132 27.45 9.99 -1.83
CA GLN A 132 26.23 10.77 -1.72
C GLN A 132 25.98 11.27 -0.29
N LEU A 133 26.32 10.46 0.73
CA LEU A 133 26.26 10.88 2.13
C LEU A 133 27.26 12.01 2.42
N GLN A 134 28.49 11.89 1.92
CA GLN A 134 29.53 12.90 2.05
C GLN A 134 29.06 14.24 1.45
N GLN A 135 28.53 14.23 0.23
CA GLN A 135 28.01 15.42 -0.45
C GLN A 135 26.87 16.09 0.32
N ARG A 136 25.98 15.32 0.99
CA ARG A 136 24.92 15.90 1.83
C ARG A 136 25.48 16.60 3.06
N VAL A 137 26.47 16.00 3.72
CA VAL A 137 27.12 16.60 4.89
C VAL A 137 27.87 17.87 4.52
N GLU A 138 28.61 17.86 3.40
CA GLU A 138 29.31 19.04 2.89
C GLU A 138 28.36 20.17 2.51
N SER A 139 27.23 19.82 1.88
CA SER A 139 26.19 20.79 1.51
C SER A 139 25.51 21.41 2.74
N ALA A 140 25.22 20.59 3.76
CA ALA A 140 24.67 21.06 5.04
C ALA A 140 25.68 21.94 5.81
N GLY A 141 26.96 21.57 5.80
CA GLY A 141 28.04 22.35 6.40
C GLY A 141 28.26 23.71 5.72
N ASN A 142 28.14 23.76 4.39
CA ASN A 142 28.23 25.01 3.63
C ASN A 142 27.03 25.93 3.87
N PHE A 143 25.82 25.39 4.05
CA PHE A 143 24.65 26.19 4.41
C PHE A 143 24.85 26.93 5.76
N ASN A 144 25.26 26.20 6.80
CA ASN A 144 25.54 26.79 8.13
C ASN A 144 26.64 27.87 8.09
N ARG A 145 27.62 27.73 7.17
CA ARG A 145 28.69 28.72 7.00
C ARG A 145 28.21 30.01 6.32
N ILE A 146 27.21 29.93 5.43
CA ILE A 146 26.64 31.10 4.76
C ILE A 146 25.76 31.89 5.74
N GLU A 147 24.97 31.21 6.57
CA GLU A 147 24.09 31.85 7.56
C GLU A 147 24.91 32.67 8.59
N GLN A 148 26.06 32.17 9.03
CA GLN A 148 26.95 32.90 9.96
C GLN A 148 27.63 34.14 9.36
N ARG A 149 27.61 34.32 8.03
CA ARG A 149 28.15 35.52 7.38
C ARG A 149 27.09 36.59 7.06
N GLY A 150 25.80 36.25 7.16
CA GLY A 150 24.68 37.16 6.86
C GLY A 150 24.11 37.91 8.07
N GLY A 151 24.47 37.53 9.30
CA GLY A 151 23.93 38.10 10.55
C GLY A 151 24.50 39.47 10.97
N GLY A 152 24.80 40.34 10.01
CA GLY A 152 25.42 41.65 10.23
C GLY A 152 24.68 42.77 9.53
N PHE A 153 23.39 42.97 9.82
CA PHE A 153 22.72 44.24 9.55
C PHE A 153 22.17 44.76 10.89
N LYS A 154 22.87 45.79 11.40
CA LYS A 154 22.32 46.76 12.36
C LYS A 154 21.38 47.70 11.63
#